data_AF-A0A838QXE4-F1
#
_entry.id   AF-A0A838QXE4-F1
#
_cell.length_a   1.000
_cell.length_b   1.000
_cell.length_c   1.000
_cell.angle_alpha   90.00
_cell.angle_beta   90.00
_cell.angle_gamma   90.00
#
_symmetry.space_group_name_H-M   'P 1'
#
loop_
_entity.id
_entity.type
_entity.pdbx_description
1 polymer ?
#
loop_
_entity_poly.entity_id
_entity_poly.type
_entity_poly.pdbx_seq_one_letter_code
_entity_poly.pdbx_strand_id
1 'polypeptide(L)'
;MKKCLATSLALLAALSATSPNCWAQVKFDGGGDGTAFLDGLNWSDNLVPNDPNPIASGDPRYAINDNAVVSYATSATTLVEGLVVGADAPQMPGNFGTAGTLNMSDGVLVVTGGGDSFQIGRACCAGTGVVNLTGDAVLEIQGSDPGIGTRDRGELNVGPNASVITTRPGGGYWRVGNYGPDIDGGLEGSGLLNVQGSFRAHVIFLGATDGDGEVRVSGTGSIVLTDNLVPNINTDQPNRSSLVHMIGSTATLSALNLESANGLSQVHNKFEFSADVGGVSPITLANAANITNNDLVVNLNSFVLGPGATEVLFDAAPNQIYGTFASLAVNGGGPGLQYAVVYDQVAGDILLQRVPEPSTAVLLGIGVAMTARARRRASR
;
A
#
# COMPACT_ATOMS: atom_id res chain seq x y z
N MET A 1 -44.29 40.35 -34.78
CA MET A 1 -44.33 38.92 -34.40
C MET A 1 -42.99 38.55 -33.78
N LYS A 2 -42.89 38.62 -32.44
CA LYS A 2 -41.66 38.48 -31.63
C LYS A 2 -41.89 37.54 -30.43
N LYS A 3 -42.43 36.34 -30.64
CA LYS A 3 -42.78 35.41 -29.54
C LYS A 3 -42.36 33.95 -29.73
N CYS A 4 -41.54 33.62 -30.74
CA CYS A 4 -41.12 32.23 -31.00
C CYS A 4 -39.64 31.92 -30.67
N LEU A 5 -38.85 32.88 -30.17
CA LEU A 5 -37.43 32.67 -29.86
C LEU A 5 -37.13 32.45 -28.36
N ALA A 6 -38.03 32.86 -27.47
CA ALA A 6 -37.85 32.68 -26.03
C ALA A 6 -38.21 31.26 -25.55
N THR A 7 -39.15 30.59 -26.23
CA THR A 7 -39.63 29.25 -25.85
C THR A 7 -38.66 28.14 -26.24
N SER A 8 -37.90 28.29 -27.33
CA SER A 8 -36.93 27.31 -27.79
C SER A 8 -35.61 27.34 -27.01
N LEU A 9 -35.16 28.52 -26.57
CA LEU A 9 -33.99 28.62 -25.67
C LEU A 9 -34.31 28.12 -24.25
N ALA A 10 -35.53 28.35 -23.74
CA ALA A 10 -35.97 27.82 -22.46
C ALA A 10 -36.15 26.29 -22.51
N LEU A 11 -36.56 25.72 -23.65
CA LEU A 11 -36.63 24.26 -23.82
C LEU A 11 -35.23 23.62 -23.90
N LEU A 12 -34.26 24.24 -24.57
CA LEU A 12 -32.87 23.75 -24.58
C LEU A 12 -32.20 23.90 -23.21
N ALA A 13 -32.47 24.97 -22.46
CA ALA A 13 -31.96 25.14 -21.09
C ALA A 13 -32.66 24.19 -20.08
N ALA A 14 -33.93 23.82 -20.32
CA ALA A 14 -34.64 22.83 -19.52
C ALA A 14 -34.19 21.40 -19.84
N LEU A 15 -33.84 21.11 -21.09
CA LEU A 15 -33.27 19.81 -21.50
C LEU A 15 -31.79 19.64 -21.09
N SER A 16 -31.04 20.72 -20.87
CA SER A 16 -29.71 20.65 -20.24
C SER A 16 -29.73 20.59 -18.72
N ALA A 17 -30.88 20.88 -18.08
CA ALA A 17 -31.03 20.85 -16.62
C ALA A 17 -31.66 19.55 -16.09
N THR A 18 -32.08 18.64 -16.98
CA THR A 18 -32.58 17.31 -16.61
C THR A 18 -31.87 16.25 -17.44
N SER A 19 -30.54 16.24 -17.39
CA SER A 19 -29.86 14.95 -17.41
C SER A 19 -30.19 14.31 -16.07
N PRO A 20 -30.95 13.19 -16.00
CA PRO A 20 -31.00 12.43 -14.76
C PRO A 20 -29.55 12.07 -14.46
N ASN A 21 -29.05 12.52 -13.30
CA ASN A 21 -27.72 12.20 -12.80
C ASN A 21 -27.54 10.68 -12.88
N CYS A 22 -26.82 10.22 -13.90
CA CYS A 22 -26.64 8.82 -14.20
C CYS A 22 -25.47 8.28 -13.38
N TRP A 23 -25.71 8.07 -12.08
CA TRP A 23 -24.84 7.29 -11.21
C TRP A 23 -25.71 6.38 -10.36
N ALA A 24 -25.80 5.12 -10.76
CA ALA A 24 -26.48 4.10 -9.98
C ALA A 24 -25.63 3.76 -8.75
N GLN A 25 -26.09 4.19 -7.58
CA GLN A 25 -25.53 3.79 -6.29
C GLN A 25 -26.49 2.81 -5.63
N VAL A 26 -26.07 1.55 -5.45
CA VAL A 26 -26.60 0.77 -4.34
C VAL A 26 -25.93 1.35 -3.09
N LYS A 27 -26.67 2.24 -2.40
CA LYS A 27 -26.26 2.88 -1.16
C LYS A 27 -26.60 1.95 -0.01
N PHE A 28 -25.59 1.45 0.71
CA PHE A 28 -25.81 0.87 2.03
C PHE A 28 -25.79 2.03 3.03
N ASP A 29 -26.95 2.61 3.33
CA ASP A 29 -27.08 3.87 4.08
C ASP A 29 -27.32 3.66 5.57
N GLY A 30 -26.45 2.88 6.24
CA GLY A 30 -26.32 2.86 7.71
C GLY A 30 -27.58 2.53 8.53
N GLY A 31 -28.71 2.23 7.91
CA GLY A 31 -30.00 1.94 8.56
C GLY A 31 -30.43 0.48 8.49
N GLY A 32 -29.67 -0.37 7.79
CA GLY A 32 -29.89 -1.82 7.71
C GLY A 32 -29.08 -2.59 8.75
N ASP A 33 -29.58 -3.76 9.15
CA ASP A 33 -29.03 -4.65 10.19
C ASP A 33 -27.70 -5.36 9.84
N GLY A 34 -26.92 -4.82 8.90
CA GLY A 34 -25.66 -5.42 8.44
C GLY A 34 -25.83 -6.69 7.60
N THR A 35 -27.01 -7.33 7.59
CA THR A 35 -27.29 -8.53 6.77
C THR A 35 -27.66 -8.18 5.33
N ALA A 36 -27.98 -6.92 5.04
CA ALA A 36 -28.27 -6.43 3.70
C ALA A 36 -27.12 -6.68 2.70
N PHE A 37 -25.87 -6.73 3.15
CA PHE A 37 -24.71 -7.06 2.32
C PHE A 37 -24.56 -8.57 2.08
N LEU A 38 -25.24 -9.42 2.85
CA LEU A 38 -25.25 -10.87 2.72
C LEU A 38 -26.47 -11.40 1.98
N ASP A 39 -27.52 -10.59 1.84
CA ASP A 39 -28.69 -10.93 1.04
C ASP A 39 -28.36 -10.79 -0.46
N GLY A 40 -28.20 -11.93 -1.14
CA GLY A 40 -28.00 -12.02 -2.59
C GLY A 40 -29.01 -11.24 -3.44
N LEU A 41 -30.21 -10.95 -2.91
CA LEU A 41 -31.21 -10.11 -3.58
C LEU A 41 -30.75 -8.65 -3.72
N ASN A 42 -30.00 -8.13 -2.74
CA ASN A 42 -29.43 -6.77 -2.78
C ASN A 42 -28.24 -6.64 -3.76
N TRP A 43 -27.77 -7.77 -4.31
CA TRP A 43 -26.74 -7.87 -5.34
C TRP A 43 -27.30 -8.17 -6.73
N SER A 44 -28.62 -8.30 -6.87
CA SER A 44 -29.27 -8.60 -8.15
C SER A 44 -29.58 -7.33 -8.95
N ASP A 45 -29.38 -7.38 -10.27
CA ASP A 45 -29.60 -6.27 -11.22
C ASP A 45 -31.00 -5.62 -11.08
N ASN A 46 -31.97 -6.37 -10.55
CA ASN A 46 -33.38 -5.97 -10.47
C ASN A 46 -33.74 -5.14 -9.22
N LEU A 47 -32.82 -5.00 -8.25
CA LEU A 47 -33.03 -4.23 -7.02
C LEU A 47 -32.01 -3.09 -6.85
N VAL A 48 -31.16 -2.86 -7.85
CA VAL A 48 -30.39 -1.62 -7.98
C VAL A 48 -31.40 -0.47 -8.12
N PRO A 49 -31.40 0.56 -7.25
CA PRO A 49 -32.29 1.70 -7.43
C PRO A 49 -31.93 2.43 -8.74
N ASN A 50 -32.71 2.16 -9.80
CA ASN A 50 -32.73 2.85 -11.09
C ASN A 50 -31.39 2.96 -11.86
N ASP A 51 -30.86 1.86 -12.39
CA ASP A 51 -30.02 1.93 -13.59
C ASP A 51 -30.73 1.29 -14.81
N PRO A 52 -31.15 2.06 -15.81
CA PRO A 52 -31.66 1.50 -17.05
C PRO A 52 -30.56 0.91 -17.97
N ASN A 53 -29.26 1.09 -17.70
CA ASN A 53 -28.18 0.47 -18.48
C ASN A 53 -26.79 0.45 -17.77
N PRO A 54 -26.53 -0.55 -16.90
CA PRO A 54 -25.28 -0.64 -16.13
C PRO A 54 -24.01 -0.84 -16.97
N ILE A 55 -24.13 -1.19 -18.24
CA ILE A 55 -22.98 -1.48 -19.14
C ILE A 55 -22.41 -0.19 -19.78
N ALA A 56 -23.14 0.93 -19.78
CA ALA A 56 -22.77 2.13 -20.52
C ALA A 56 -22.06 3.22 -19.69
N SER A 57 -22.03 3.13 -18.36
CA SER A 57 -21.63 4.25 -17.48
C SER A 57 -20.15 4.28 -17.07
N GLY A 58 -19.40 3.18 -17.19
CA GLY A 58 -17.94 3.19 -16.98
C GLY A 58 -17.44 3.62 -15.59
N ASP A 59 -18.33 3.68 -14.58
CA ASP A 59 -18.08 4.16 -13.22
C ASP A 59 -18.52 3.09 -12.18
N PRO A 60 -18.06 3.15 -10.90
CA PRO A 60 -18.13 2.02 -9.96
C PRO A 60 -19.56 1.61 -9.62
N ARG A 61 -19.81 0.29 -9.63
CA ARG A 61 -21.16 -0.29 -9.53
C ARG A 61 -21.69 -0.45 -8.09
N TYR A 62 -20.85 -0.31 -7.05
CA TYR A 62 -21.25 -0.36 -5.63
C TYR A 62 -20.43 0.60 -4.76
N ALA A 63 -21.07 1.19 -3.73
CA ALA A 63 -20.42 2.11 -2.80
C ALA A 63 -20.82 1.85 -1.34
N ILE A 64 -19.82 1.86 -0.45
CA ILE A 64 -20.00 1.88 1.01
C ILE A 64 -19.58 3.28 1.49
N ASN A 65 -20.54 4.07 1.95
CA ASN A 65 -20.35 5.48 2.29
C ASN A 65 -21.35 5.90 3.39
N ASP A 66 -21.47 7.21 3.67
CA ASP A 66 -22.38 7.79 4.66
C ASP A 66 -22.20 7.23 6.09
N ASN A 67 -20.93 6.98 6.47
CA ASN A 67 -20.53 6.34 7.72
C ASN A 67 -21.05 4.91 7.89
N ALA A 68 -21.46 4.25 6.78
CA ALA A 68 -21.90 2.87 6.84
C ALA A 68 -20.75 1.94 7.21
N VAL A 69 -21.05 1.02 8.11
CA VAL A 69 -20.18 -0.09 8.49
C VAL A 69 -20.85 -1.38 8.04
N VAL A 70 -20.25 -2.01 7.04
CA VAL A 70 -20.77 -3.22 6.42
C VAL A 70 -19.99 -4.42 6.93
N SER A 71 -20.69 -5.50 7.25
CA SER A 71 -20.06 -6.76 7.66
C SER A 71 -20.32 -7.84 6.61
N TYR A 72 -19.25 -8.53 6.20
CA TYR A 72 -19.27 -9.66 5.27
C TYR A 72 -18.72 -10.89 5.98
N ALA A 73 -19.64 -11.76 6.36
CA ALA A 73 -19.35 -13.02 7.01
C ALA A 73 -20.24 -14.09 6.38
N THR A 74 -19.75 -14.70 5.30
CA THR A 74 -20.45 -15.76 4.56
C THR A 74 -19.45 -16.80 4.11
N SER A 75 -19.90 -18.04 3.93
CA SER A 75 -19.07 -19.09 3.30
C SER A 75 -19.12 -19.03 1.76
N ALA A 76 -19.84 -18.06 1.19
CA ALA A 76 -20.06 -17.95 -0.25
C ALA A 76 -18.96 -17.12 -0.95
N THR A 77 -18.89 -17.29 -2.27
CA THR A 77 -18.16 -16.38 -3.16
C THR A 77 -19.16 -15.37 -3.74
N THR A 78 -18.86 -14.07 -3.57
CA THR A 78 -19.63 -12.96 -4.12
C THR A 78 -18.83 -12.29 -5.22
N LEU A 79 -19.44 -12.08 -6.38
CA LEU A 79 -18.83 -11.38 -7.50
C LEU A 79 -19.44 -10.00 -7.61
N VAL A 80 -18.60 -8.99 -7.71
CA VAL A 80 -19.00 -7.59 -7.91
C VAL A 80 -18.20 -7.01 -9.06
N GLU A 81 -18.81 -6.14 -9.85
CA GLU A 81 -18.06 -5.49 -10.91
C GLU A 81 -17.14 -4.41 -10.37
N GLY A 82 -17.61 -3.58 -9.44
CA GLY A 82 -16.77 -2.57 -8.81
C GLY A 82 -17.27 -2.21 -7.43
N LEU A 83 -16.37 -1.91 -6.52
CA LEU A 83 -16.66 -1.53 -5.14
C LEU A 83 -15.79 -0.35 -4.74
N VAL A 84 -16.44 0.69 -4.23
CA VAL A 84 -15.76 1.82 -3.59
C VAL A 84 -16.13 1.88 -2.11
N VAL A 85 -15.12 2.01 -1.25
CA VAL A 85 -15.32 2.20 0.20
C VAL A 85 -14.81 3.58 0.57
N GLY A 86 -15.68 4.43 1.13
CA GLY A 86 -15.39 5.86 1.24
C GLY A 86 -15.48 6.54 -0.13
N ALA A 87 -16.71 6.77 -0.58
CA ALA A 87 -17.03 7.12 -1.97
C ALA A 87 -17.61 8.54 -2.12
N ASP A 88 -17.51 9.08 -3.33
CA ASP A 88 -18.26 10.26 -3.76
C ASP A 88 -19.76 9.91 -3.75
N ALA A 89 -20.45 10.24 -2.66
CA ALA A 89 -21.92 10.24 -2.65
C ALA A 89 -22.43 11.44 -3.46
N PRO A 90 -23.60 11.38 -4.13
CA PRO A 90 -24.28 12.58 -4.60
C PRO A 90 -24.80 13.32 -3.37
N GLN A 91 -23.93 14.05 -2.69
CA GLN A 91 -24.36 15.08 -1.79
C GLN A 91 -24.42 16.40 -2.58
N MET A 92 -25.42 17.19 -2.22
CA MET A 92 -25.71 18.50 -2.80
C MET A 92 -24.45 19.35 -3.02
N PRO A 93 -24.46 20.30 -3.98
CA PRO A 93 -23.28 21.10 -4.30
C PRO A 93 -22.61 21.64 -3.03
N GLY A 94 -21.39 21.18 -2.74
CA GLY A 94 -20.58 21.63 -1.60
C GLY A 94 -20.00 20.53 -0.70
N ASN A 95 -20.52 19.30 -0.70
CA ASN A 95 -19.93 18.17 0.03
C ASN A 95 -19.51 17.06 -0.94
N PHE A 96 -18.20 16.92 -1.13
CA PHE A 96 -17.62 15.76 -1.79
C PHE A 96 -17.31 14.75 -0.68
N GLY A 97 -17.81 13.52 -0.79
CA GLY A 97 -17.37 12.38 0.05
C GLY A 97 -18.01 12.17 1.41
N THR A 98 -18.17 10.88 1.76
CA THR A 98 -18.49 10.42 3.12
C THR A 98 -17.76 9.11 3.41
N ALA A 99 -17.38 8.92 4.67
CA ALA A 99 -16.63 7.74 5.10
C ALA A 99 -17.43 6.44 4.93
N GLY A 100 -16.71 5.33 4.80
CA GLY A 100 -17.31 3.99 4.74
C GLY A 100 -16.37 2.92 5.25
N THR A 101 -16.92 1.82 5.74
CA THR A 101 -16.14 0.69 6.24
C THR A 101 -16.70 -0.65 5.78
N LEU A 102 -15.83 -1.51 5.28
CA LEU A 102 -16.12 -2.92 5.01
C LEU A 102 -15.31 -3.80 5.97
N ASN A 103 -15.99 -4.62 6.76
CA ASN A 103 -15.38 -5.64 7.59
C ASN A 103 -15.70 -7.02 7.01
N MET A 104 -14.71 -7.73 6.49
CA MET A 104 -14.84 -9.10 6.04
C MET A 104 -14.19 -10.04 7.06
N SER A 105 -14.91 -11.08 7.49
CA SER A 105 -14.38 -12.09 8.43
C SER A 105 -14.39 -13.52 7.90
N ASP A 106 -15.07 -13.75 6.78
CA ASP A 106 -15.13 -15.04 6.07
C ASP A 106 -15.54 -14.80 4.60
N GLY A 107 -15.41 -15.80 3.74
CA GLY A 107 -15.89 -15.79 2.36
C GLY A 107 -14.95 -15.14 1.35
N VAL A 108 -15.41 -15.07 0.10
CA VAL A 108 -14.60 -14.56 -1.02
C VAL A 108 -15.35 -13.45 -1.75
N LEU A 109 -14.81 -12.23 -1.73
CA LEU A 109 -15.30 -11.12 -2.57
C LEU A 109 -14.40 -10.98 -3.80
N VAL A 110 -14.97 -11.14 -4.99
CA VAL A 110 -14.26 -11.03 -6.27
C VAL A 110 -14.67 -9.76 -6.99
N VAL A 111 -13.72 -8.86 -7.25
CA VAL A 111 -13.93 -7.65 -8.06
C VAL A 111 -13.50 -7.91 -9.50
N THR A 112 -14.47 -7.96 -10.41
CA THR A 112 -14.28 -8.40 -11.80
C THR A 112 -14.12 -7.26 -12.80
N GLY A 113 -14.55 -6.05 -12.46
CA GLY A 113 -14.52 -4.90 -13.35
C GLY A 113 -13.12 -4.36 -13.62
N GLY A 114 -12.98 -3.72 -14.78
CA GLY A 114 -11.73 -3.14 -15.29
C GLY A 114 -11.36 -1.80 -14.66
N GLY A 115 -10.11 -1.37 -14.85
CA GLY A 115 -9.66 -0.02 -14.47
C GLY A 115 -9.84 0.24 -12.98
N ASP A 116 -10.39 1.40 -12.62
CA ASP A 116 -10.53 1.86 -11.22
C ASP A 116 -11.73 1.24 -10.47
N SER A 117 -12.10 0.00 -10.81
CA SER A 117 -13.28 -0.68 -10.25
C SER A 117 -13.21 -0.99 -8.75
N PHE A 118 -12.02 -1.07 -8.14
CA PHE A 118 -11.87 -1.19 -6.68
C PHE A 118 -11.11 0.00 -6.12
N GLN A 119 -11.75 0.80 -5.26
CA GLN A 119 -11.11 1.95 -4.62
C GLN A 119 -11.46 2.09 -3.15
N ILE A 120 -10.50 2.52 -2.35
CA ILE A 120 -10.66 2.83 -0.93
C ILE A 120 -10.24 4.28 -0.71
N GLY A 121 -11.11 5.10 -0.12
CA GLY A 121 -10.85 6.54 0.06
C GLY A 121 -10.89 7.30 -1.27
N ARG A 122 -11.89 7.02 -2.13
CA ARG A 122 -12.05 7.67 -3.44
C ARG A 122 -12.53 9.10 -3.33
N ALA A 123 -13.30 9.42 -2.29
CA ALA A 123 -13.94 10.72 -2.17
C ALA A 123 -13.00 11.76 -1.56
N CYS A 124 -13.11 13.04 -1.93
CA CYS A 124 -12.41 14.11 -1.19
C CYS A 124 -13.06 14.37 0.17
N CYS A 125 -12.28 14.98 1.07
CA CYS A 125 -12.69 15.97 2.07
C CYS A 125 -13.47 15.46 3.30
N ALA A 126 -13.86 14.18 3.33
CA ALA A 126 -14.40 13.42 4.46
C ALA A 126 -14.63 11.94 4.06
N GLY A 127 -13.91 11.49 3.04
CA GLY A 127 -14.17 10.28 2.27
C GLY A 127 -13.46 9.03 2.80
N THR A 128 -13.03 9.01 4.06
CA THR A 128 -12.17 7.94 4.57
C THR A 128 -12.76 6.55 4.30
N GLY A 129 -11.99 5.72 3.60
CA GLY A 129 -12.36 4.35 3.30
C GLY A 129 -11.55 3.38 4.15
N VAL A 130 -12.22 2.41 4.76
CA VAL A 130 -11.53 1.35 5.52
C VAL A 130 -12.04 -0.01 5.11
N VAL A 131 -11.14 -0.90 4.72
CA VAL A 131 -11.42 -2.31 4.48
C VAL A 131 -10.60 -3.14 5.45
N ASN A 132 -11.28 -3.92 6.28
CA ASN A 132 -10.67 -4.83 7.24
C ASN A 132 -11.00 -6.27 6.84
N LEU A 133 -9.96 -7.05 6.55
CA LEU A 133 -10.07 -8.49 6.30
C LEU A 133 -9.55 -9.23 7.53
N THR A 134 -10.35 -10.15 8.06
CA THR A 134 -10.04 -10.97 9.23
C THR A 134 -10.51 -12.41 8.99
N GLY A 135 -10.18 -13.33 9.89
CA GLY A 135 -10.53 -14.75 9.72
C GLY A 135 -10.03 -15.26 8.36
N ASP A 136 -10.85 -16.06 7.69
CA ASP A 136 -10.50 -16.69 6.41
C ASP A 136 -10.98 -15.87 5.20
N ALA A 137 -11.24 -14.56 5.38
CA ALA A 137 -11.72 -13.69 4.32
C ALA A 137 -10.71 -13.55 3.16
N VAL A 138 -11.23 -13.57 1.94
CA VAL A 138 -10.46 -13.40 0.70
C VAL A 138 -11.03 -12.26 -0.12
N LEU A 139 -10.16 -11.31 -0.49
CA LEU A 139 -10.45 -10.30 -1.52
C LEU A 139 -9.69 -10.65 -2.80
N GLU A 140 -10.41 -10.95 -3.86
CA GLU A 140 -9.83 -11.28 -5.17
C GLU A 140 -10.05 -10.14 -6.17
N ILE A 141 -8.98 -9.73 -6.87
CA ILE A 141 -9.04 -8.70 -7.92
C ILE A 141 -8.72 -9.32 -9.29
N GLN A 142 -9.70 -9.32 -10.19
CA GLN A 142 -9.60 -9.97 -11.51
C GLN A 142 -9.46 -8.98 -12.69
N GLY A 143 -10.09 -7.81 -12.61
CA GLY A 143 -10.09 -6.84 -13.72
C GLY A 143 -9.45 -5.49 -13.40
N SER A 144 -9.37 -5.14 -12.12
CA SER A 144 -9.12 -3.77 -11.69
C SER A 144 -7.64 -3.44 -11.55
N ASP A 145 -7.36 -2.13 -11.58
CA ASP A 145 -6.16 -1.44 -11.09
C ASP A 145 -6.50 -0.81 -9.72
N PRO A 146 -6.54 -1.62 -8.65
CA PRO A 146 -7.08 -1.22 -7.37
C PRO A 146 -6.30 -0.06 -6.73
N GLY A 147 -7.05 0.85 -6.10
CA GLY A 147 -6.52 2.03 -5.42
C GLY A 147 -6.80 2.05 -3.92
N ILE A 148 -5.80 2.42 -3.12
CA ILE A 148 -5.93 2.69 -1.69
C ILE A 148 -5.47 4.13 -1.45
N GLY A 149 -6.32 4.94 -0.83
CA GLY A 149 -6.01 6.34 -0.57
C GLY A 149 -6.03 7.19 -1.83
N THR A 150 -7.11 7.10 -2.61
CA THR A 150 -7.16 7.71 -3.94
C THR A 150 -7.29 9.23 -3.88
N ARG A 151 -8.23 9.75 -3.09
CA ARG A 151 -8.39 11.20 -2.89
C ARG A 151 -8.39 11.64 -1.42
N ASP A 152 -8.68 10.73 -0.51
CA ASP A 152 -8.65 10.92 0.93
C ASP A 152 -8.02 9.66 1.54
N ARG A 153 -8.00 9.56 2.86
CA ARG A 153 -7.44 8.43 3.59
C ARG A 153 -8.13 7.13 3.20
N GLY A 154 -7.34 6.17 2.72
CA GLY A 154 -7.78 4.81 2.44
C GLY A 154 -6.93 3.80 3.17
N GLU A 155 -7.57 2.80 3.77
CA GLU A 155 -6.88 1.73 4.49
C GLU A 155 -7.36 0.36 4.05
N LEU A 156 -6.41 -0.51 3.72
CA LEU A 156 -6.63 -1.94 3.57
C LEU A 156 -5.84 -2.69 4.64
N ASN A 157 -6.55 -3.26 5.61
CA ASN A 157 -5.98 -4.06 6.68
C ASN A 157 -6.23 -5.55 6.40
N VAL A 158 -5.15 -6.32 6.17
CA VAL A 158 -5.20 -7.77 5.93
C VAL A 158 -4.74 -8.49 7.19
N GLY A 159 -5.69 -9.01 7.98
CA GLY A 159 -5.42 -9.74 9.21
C GLY A 159 -4.70 -11.09 9.01
N PRO A 160 -4.22 -11.74 10.07
CA PRO A 160 -3.27 -12.86 10.01
C PRO A 160 -3.65 -14.06 9.13
N ASN A 161 -4.96 -14.35 9.02
CA ASN A 161 -5.46 -15.49 8.25
C ASN A 161 -6.14 -15.05 6.94
N ALA A 162 -6.32 -13.74 6.74
CA ALA A 162 -7.01 -13.21 5.57
C ALA A 162 -6.06 -13.11 4.38
N SER A 163 -6.63 -13.00 3.18
CA SER A 163 -5.82 -12.83 1.97
C SER A 163 -6.39 -11.86 0.94
N VAL A 164 -5.46 -11.23 0.20
CA VAL A 164 -5.75 -10.44 -0.99
C VAL A 164 -4.98 -11.05 -2.15
N ILE A 165 -5.67 -11.35 -3.25
CA ILE A 165 -5.06 -12.03 -4.40
C ILE A 165 -5.47 -11.34 -5.69
N THR A 166 -4.49 -10.96 -6.51
CA THR A 166 -4.73 -10.48 -7.87
C THR A 166 -4.57 -11.65 -8.85
N THR A 167 -5.65 -12.00 -9.55
CA THR A 167 -5.71 -13.13 -10.50
C THR A 167 -5.86 -12.68 -11.95
N ARG A 168 -5.84 -11.36 -12.18
CA ARG A 168 -5.91 -10.74 -13.51
C ARG A 168 -4.88 -11.35 -14.50
N PRO A 169 -5.31 -11.81 -15.68
CA PRO A 169 -4.42 -12.22 -16.75
C PRO A 169 -3.51 -11.06 -17.19
N GLY A 170 -2.19 -11.28 -17.21
CA GLY A 170 -1.19 -10.25 -17.51
C GLY A 170 -0.75 -9.42 -16.31
N GLY A 171 -1.30 -9.71 -15.11
CA GLY A 171 -1.00 -8.98 -13.89
C GLY A 171 -1.91 -7.76 -13.68
N GLY A 172 -2.15 -7.43 -12.41
CA GLY A 172 -2.80 -6.18 -12.00
C GLY A 172 -1.88 -5.43 -11.05
N TYR A 173 -1.84 -4.10 -11.19
CA TYR A 173 -1.01 -3.26 -10.34
C TYR A 173 -1.88 -2.55 -9.30
N TRP A 174 -1.36 -2.46 -8.08
CA TRP A 174 -1.99 -1.73 -6.99
C TRP A 174 -1.39 -0.33 -6.87
N ARG A 175 -2.21 0.65 -6.57
CA ARG A 175 -1.77 2.02 -6.28
C ARG A 175 -2.11 2.35 -4.82
N VAL A 176 -1.11 2.76 -4.05
CA VAL A 176 -1.25 3.12 -2.64
C VAL A 176 -0.78 4.55 -2.44
N GLY A 177 -1.72 5.42 -2.10
CA GLY A 177 -1.61 6.88 -2.12
C GLY A 177 -1.58 7.42 -3.56
N ASN A 178 -2.76 7.68 -4.17
CA ASN A 178 -2.84 7.97 -5.61
C ASN A 178 -4.02 8.83 -6.12
N TYR A 179 -3.71 9.98 -6.75
CA TYR A 179 -4.46 10.74 -7.79
C TYR A 179 -5.86 11.35 -7.52
N GLY A 180 -5.90 12.68 -7.71
CA GLY A 180 -6.97 13.41 -8.41
C GLY A 180 -6.40 14.74 -8.96
N PRO A 181 -6.81 15.24 -10.14
CA PRO A 181 -6.31 16.50 -10.69
C PRO A 181 -6.57 17.67 -9.73
N ASP A 182 -5.67 18.67 -9.78
CA ASP A 182 -5.57 19.93 -9.01
C ASP A 182 -6.80 20.86 -9.05
N ILE A 183 -7.99 20.34 -9.35
CA ILE A 183 -9.22 21.12 -9.54
C ILE A 183 -9.76 21.63 -8.19
N ASP A 184 -9.43 20.99 -7.06
CA ASP A 184 -10.10 21.23 -5.77
C ASP A 184 -9.17 21.68 -4.62
N GLY A 185 -7.92 22.08 -4.88
CA GLY A 185 -7.07 22.73 -3.87
C GLY A 185 -6.32 21.80 -2.90
N GLY A 186 -5.83 20.65 -3.39
CA GLY A 186 -4.99 19.70 -2.65
C GLY A 186 -5.82 18.57 -1.99
N LEU A 187 -5.66 17.36 -2.50
CA LEU A 187 -6.28 16.15 -1.96
C LEU A 187 -5.31 15.46 -0.98
N GLU A 188 -5.79 14.87 0.11
CA GLU A 188 -4.92 14.20 1.10
C GLU A 188 -4.27 12.93 0.51
N GLY A 189 -5.00 12.19 -0.31
CA GLY A 189 -4.46 11.08 -1.11
C GLY A 189 -3.61 10.06 -0.31
N SER A 190 -3.95 9.81 0.95
CA SER A 190 -3.15 8.99 1.87
C SER A 190 -3.62 7.53 1.87
N GLY A 191 -2.76 6.61 1.42
CA GLY A 191 -3.05 5.18 1.35
C GLY A 191 -2.21 4.36 2.32
N LEU A 192 -2.86 3.45 3.06
CA LEU A 192 -2.20 2.45 3.90
C LEU A 192 -2.60 1.04 3.47
N LEU A 193 -1.60 0.25 3.07
CA LEU A 193 -1.69 -1.21 2.94
C LEU A 193 -1.00 -1.86 4.13
N ASN A 194 -1.77 -2.45 5.05
CA ASN A 194 -1.27 -3.08 6.27
C ASN A 194 -1.51 -4.60 6.23
N VAL A 195 -0.45 -5.39 6.23
CA VAL A 195 -0.49 -6.84 5.96
C VAL A 195 0.07 -7.64 7.13
N GLN A 196 -0.80 -8.48 7.71
CA GLN A 196 -0.48 -9.54 8.67
C GLN A 196 -0.80 -10.95 8.13
N GLY A 197 -1.68 -11.04 7.13
CA GLY A 197 -1.99 -12.25 6.36
C GLY A 197 -1.24 -12.32 5.03
N SER A 198 -1.92 -12.69 3.95
CA SER A 198 -1.28 -12.83 2.62
C SER A 198 -1.76 -11.78 1.62
N PHE A 199 -0.84 -11.18 0.88
CA PHE A 199 -1.13 -10.25 -0.20
C PHE A 199 -0.31 -10.64 -1.44
N ARG A 200 -0.99 -10.88 -2.55
CA ARG A 200 -0.35 -11.25 -3.82
C ARG A 200 -0.81 -10.37 -4.96
N ALA A 201 0.13 -9.73 -5.64
CA ALA A 201 -0.13 -8.84 -6.77
C ALA A 201 0.98 -8.93 -7.84
N HIS A 202 0.81 -8.18 -8.93
CA HIS A 202 1.86 -8.05 -9.93
C HIS A 202 2.86 -6.96 -9.53
N VAL A 203 2.38 -5.72 -9.36
CA VAL A 203 3.17 -4.53 -9.02
C VAL A 203 2.45 -3.77 -7.91
N ILE A 204 3.22 -3.12 -7.03
CA ILE A 204 2.71 -2.07 -6.14
C ILE A 204 3.39 -0.75 -6.48
N PHE A 205 2.59 0.29 -6.62
CA PHE A 205 3.01 1.66 -6.74
C PHE A 205 2.72 2.42 -5.44
N LEU A 206 3.71 3.13 -4.89
CA LEU A 206 3.56 3.93 -3.67
C LEU A 206 3.73 5.43 -3.95
N GLY A 207 2.92 6.26 -3.30
CA GLY A 207 3.03 7.72 -3.32
C GLY A 207 2.94 8.29 -4.73
N ALA A 208 1.92 7.86 -5.48
CA ALA A 208 1.73 8.22 -6.86
C ALA A 208 1.09 9.62 -6.97
N THR A 209 1.80 10.57 -7.57
CA THR A 209 1.29 11.91 -7.94
C THR A 209 0.64 12.67 -6.77
N ASP A 210 1.47 13.21 -5.87
CA ASP A 210 1.11 14.10 -4.74
C ASP A 210 0.36 13.47 -3.55
N GLY A 211 0.30 12.13 -3.48
CA GLY A 211 -0.25 11.39 -2.34
C GLY A 211 0.81 10.74 -1.44
N ASP A 212 0.41 10.37 -0.23
CA ASP A 212 1.21 9.61 0.73
C ASP A 212 0.86 8.11 0.66
N GLY A 213 1.86 7.25 0.47
CA GLY A 213 1.65 5.79 0.38
C GLY A 213 2.47 5.02 1.40
N GLU A 214 1.82 4.19 2.22
CA GLU A 214 2.49 3.29 3.16
C GLU A 214 2.14 1.82 2.86
N VAL A 215 3.17 0.99 2.79
CA VAL A 215 3.07 -0.47 2.89
C VAL A 215 3.70 -0.90 4.19
N ARG A 216 2.93 -1.60 5.03
CA ARG A 216 3.37 -2.16 6.30
C ARG A 216 3.18 -3.66 6.30
N VAL A 217 4.21 -4.41 6.65
CA VAL A 217 4.18 -5.87 6.78
C VAL A 217 4.61 -6.26 8.19
N SER A 218 3.80 -7.03 8.90
CA SER A 218 4.05 -7.39 10.30
C SER A 218 3.54 -8.78 10.66
N GLY A 219 3.98 -9.33 11.79
CA GLY A 219 3.60 -10.67 12.22
C GLY A 219 4.03 -11.71 11.18
N THR A 220 3.13 -12.61 10.79
CA THR A 220 3.36 -13.59 9.71
C THR A 220 2.97 -13.06 8.33
N GLY A 221 2.82 -11.74 8.19
CA GLY A 221 2.40 -11.09 6.96
C GLY A 221 3.31 -11.41 5.78
N SER A 222 2.73 -11.62 4.61
CA SER A 222 3.45 -11.93 3.39
C SER A 222 2.93 -11.10 2.23
N ILE A 223 3.83 -10.34 1.61
CA ILE A 223 3.60 -9.66 0.34
C ILE A 223 4.43 -10.35 -0.74
N VAL A 224 3.76 -10.85 -1.78
CA VAL A 224 4.42 -11.45 -2.95
C VAL A 224 4.03 -10.70 -4.21
N LEU A 225 5.01 -10.01 -4.80
CA LEU A 225 4.89 -9.34 -6.08
C LEU A 225 5.59 -10.18 -7.15
N THR A 226 4.88 -10.46 -8.24
CA THR A 226 5.49 -11.18 -9.38
C THR A 226 6.34 -10.28 -10.26
N ASP A 227 6.28 -8.97 -10.03
CA ASP A 227 7.05 -7.94 -10.71
C ASP A 227 7.49 -6.89 -9.68
N ASN A 228 7.37 -5.59 -9.94
CA ASN A 228 8.09 -4.57 -9.19
C ASN A 228 7.38 -4.03 -7.95
N LEU A 229 8.18 -3.62 -6.97
CA LEU A 229 7.80 -2.61 -5.98
C LEU A 229 8.33 -1.26 -6.46
N VAL A 230 7.44 -0.28 -6.65
CA VAL A 230 7.77 1.00 -7.27
C VAL A 230 7.32 2.15 -6.38
N PRO A 231 8.13 2.53 -5.38
CA PRO A 231 7.94 3.79 -4.67
C PRO A 231 8.30 4.97 -5.58
N ASN A 232 7.46 6.01 -5.57
CA ASN A 232 7.65 7.24 -6.35
C ASN A 232 7.61 7.05 -7.89
N ILE A 233 6.41 7.15 -8.48
CA ILE A 233 6.23 7.16 -9.95
C ILE A 233 6.45 8.55 -10.60
N ASN A 234 6.22 9.65 -9.87
CA ASN A 234 6.15 10.99 -10.47
C ASN A 234 6.86 12.06 -9.64
N THR A 235 8.04 12.45 -10.10
CA THR A 235 9.11 13.19 -9.42
C THR A 235 8.87 14.67 -9.12
N ASP A 236 7.81 15.27 -9.66
CA ASP A 236 7.76 16.72 -9.81
C ASP A 236 6.87 17.43 -8.77
N GLN A 237 6.36 16.69 -7.77
CA GLN A 237 5.43 17.22 -6.75
C GLN A 237 6.08 17.25 -5.34
N PRO A 238 5.92 18.34 -4.57
CA PRO A 238 6.63 18.56 -3.31
C PRO A 238 6.00 17.92 -2.05
N ASN A 239 4.72 17.50 -2.07
CA ASN A 239 3.99 17.05 -0.88
C ASN A 239 3.64 15.55 -0.96
N ARG A 240 4.67 14.70 -1.02
CA ARG A 240 4.51 13.26 -1.18
C ARG A 240 5.42 12.49 -0.23
N SER A 241 4.99 11.31 0.20
CA SER A 241 5.85 10.36 0.90
C SER A 241 5.52 8.93 0.49
N SER A 242 6.56 8.09 0.44
CA SER A 242 6.41 6.65 0.27
C SER A 242 7.15 5.96 1.39
N LEU A 243 6.45 5.10 2.13
CA LEU A 243 7.00 4.33 3.22
C LEU A 243 6.80 2.84 2.97
N VAL A 244 7.90 2.08 3.07
CA VAL A 244 7.86 0.62 3.19
C VAL A 244 8.34 0.25 4.58
N HIS A 245 7.48 -0.39 5.38
CA HIS A 245 7.74 -0.72 6.78
C HIS A 245 7.69 -2.22 7.02
N MET A 246 8.85 -2.82 7.28
CA MET A 246 8.99 -4.22 7.69
C MET A 246 9.07 -4.31 9.21
N ILE A 247 8.22 -5.14 9.82
CA ILE A 247 8.12 -5.28 11.28
C ILE A 247 8.30 -6.73 11.69
N GLY A 248 9.38 -6.99 12.41
CA GLY A 248 9.73 -8.29 12.99
C GLY A 248 10.45 -9.24 12.03
N SER A 249 10.87 -10.38 12.56
CA SER A 249 11.68 -11.37 11.85
C SER A 249 10.87 -12.43 11.10
N THR A 250 9.53 -12.30 11.08
CA THR A 250 8.61 -13.27 10.46
C THR A 250 7.80 -12.70 9.31
N ALA A 251 7.83 -11.37 9.11
CA ALA A 251 7.17 -10.71 8.00
C ALA A 251 7.96 -10.94 6.71
N THR A 252 7.29 -11.07 5.56
CA THR A 252 7.97 -11.31 4.28
C THR A 252 7.48 -10.33 3.21
N LEU A 253 8.41 -9.80 2.43
CA LEU A 253 8.10 -9.03 1.23
C LEU A 253 9.06 -9.48 0.14
N SER A 254 8.51 -10.00 -0.96
CA SER A 254 9.28 -10.40 -2.14
C SER A 254 8.77 -9.72 -3.40
N ALA A 255 9.69 -9.23 -4.24
CA ALA A 255 9.39 -8.64 -5.55
C ALA A 255 10.45 -9.03 -6.60
N LEU A 256 10.21 -8.70 -7.87
CA LEU A 256 11.21 -8.85 -8.93
C LEU A 256 12.28 -7.76 -8.80
N ASN A 257 11.88 -6.49 -8.80
CA ASN A 257 12.77 -5.36 -8.59
C ASN A 257 12.21 -4.38 -7.56
N LEU A 258 13.11 -3.62 -6.96
CA LEU A 258 12.79 -2.37 -6.26
C LEU A 258 13.22 -1.20 -7.15
N GLU A 259 12.25 -0.45 -7.65
CA GLU A 259 12.47 0.75 -8.46
C GLU A 259 12.27 1.99 -7.59
N SER A 260 13.25 2.31 -6.74
CA SER A 260 13.17 3.43 -5.80
C SER A 260 14.36 4.37 -5.96
N ALA A 261 14.33 5.20 -7.01
CA ALA A 261 15.32 6.25 -7.22
C ALA A 261 14.72 7.64 -7.05
N ASN A 262 15.35 8.45 -6.22
CA ASN A 262 15.02 9.87 -6.06
C ASN A 262 16.12 10.76 -6.63
N GLY A 263 15.71 11.84 -7.30
CA GLY A 263 16.58 12.96 -7.62
C GLY A 263 16.97 13.73 -6.35
N LEU A 264 18.06 14.51 -6.41
CA LEU A 264 18.63 15.21 -5.25
C LEU A 264 17.70 16.25 -4.60
N SER A 265 16.72 16.78 -5.34
CA SER A 265 15.77 17.81 -4.87
C SER A 265 14.39 17.25 -4.59
N GLN A 266 14.21 15.93 -4.64
CA GLN A 266 12.92 15.26 -4.46
C GLN A 266 12.74 14.84 -3.01
N VAL A 267 11.48 14.74 -2.55
CA VAL A 267 11.19 14.11 -1.26
C VAL A 267 11.64 12.64 -1.33
N HIS A 268 12.41 12.22 -0.34
CA HIS A 268 12.99 10.88 -0.27
C HIS A 268 11.92 9.84 0.08
N ASN A 269 11.99 8.68 -0.58
CA ASN A 269 11.26 7.50 -0.13
C ASN A 269 11.90 6.97 1.16
N LYS A 270 11.09 6.43 2.06
CA LYS A 270 11.52 5.92 3.36
C LYS A 270 11.37 4.41 3.42
N PHE A 271 12.41 3.74 3.89
CA PHE A 271 12.39 2.33 4.26
C PHE A 271 12.60 2.21 5.75
N GLU A 272 11.69 1.52 6.43
CA GLU A 272 11.73 1.33 7.87
C GLU A 272 11.75 -0.15 8.24
N PHE A 273 12.69 -0.54 9.09
CA PHE A 273 12.85 -1.89 9.59
C PHE A 273 12.72 -1.86 11.11
N SER A 274 11.70 -2.49 11.67
CA SER A 274 11.46 -2.55 13.11
C SER A 274 11.70 -3.94 13.64
N ALA A 275 12.82 -4.13 14.31
CA ALA A 275 13.25 -5.43 14.80
C ALA A 275 12.42 -5.90 15.99
N ASP A 276 12.05 -7.17 15.97
CA ASP A 276 11.61 -7.90 17.16
C ASP A 276 12.80 -8.65 17.78
N VAL A 277 12.55 -9.58 18.69
CA VAL A 277 13.62 -10.36 19.35
C VAL A 277 14.46 -11.22 18.40
N GLY A 278 13.93 -11.53 17.22
CA GLY A 278 14.59 -12.30 16.16
C GLY A 278 15.30 -11.46 15.10
N GLY A 279 15.16 -10.12 15.16
CA GLY A 279 15.70 -9.21 14.15
C GLY A 279 14.61 -8.70 13.21
N VAL A 280 14.97 -8.51 11.94
CA VAL A 280 14.05 -8.18 10.85
C VAL A 280 14.24 -9.13 9.69
N SER A 281 13.17 -9.35 8.93
CA SER A 281 13.29 -10.03 7.65
C SER A 281 13.68 -9.04 6.55
N PRO A 282 14.56 -9.43 5.63
CA PRO A 282 14.92 -8.59 4.50
C PRO A 282 13.76 -8.45 3.51
N ILE A 283 13.79 -7.38 2.73
CA ILE A 283 13.05 -7.30 1.48
C ILE A 283 13.81 -8.13 0.43
N THR A 284 13.18 -9.19 -0.07
CA THR A 284 13.80 -10.09 -1.06
C THR A 284 13.44 -9.65 -2.49
N LEU A 285 14.45 -9.52 -3.34
CA LEU A 285 14.35 -9.02 -4.69
C LEU A 285 15.00 -10.03 -5.65
N ALA A 286 14.21 -10.60 -6.55
CA ALA A 286 14.73 -11.63 -7.46
C ALA A 286 15.76 -11.09 -8.47
N ASN A 287 15.79 -9.77 -8.70
CA ASN A 287 16.72 -9.12 -9.60
C ASN A 287 17.40 -7.91 -8.95
N ALA A 288 16.84 -6.70 -9.05
CA ALA A 288 17.58 -5.48 -8.70
C ALA A 288 16.99 -4.68 -7.54
N ALA A 289 17.88 -4.00 -6.80
CA ALA A 289 17.55 -3.01 -5.80
C ALA A 289 18.10 -1.64 -6.23
N ASN A 290 17.22 -0.72 -6.64
CA ASN A 290 17.59 0.68 -6.78
C ASN A 290 17.09 1.46 -5.57
N ILE A 291 18.03 2.03 -4.82
CA ILE A 291 17.77 2.73 -3.54
C ILE A 291 18.29 4.17 -3.53
N THR A 292 18.59 4.72 -4.71
CA THR A 292 19.27 6.01 -4.84
C THR A 292 18.52 7.12 -4.12
N ASN A 293 19.20 7.78 -3.18
CA ASN A 293 18.71 8.96 -2.47
C ASN A 293 17.43 8.72 -1.64
N ASN A 294 17.32 7.55 -1.03
CA ASN A 294 16.24 7.21 -0.08
C ASN A 294 16.70 7.37 1.37
N ASP A 295 15.76 7.39 2.30
CA ASP A 295 16.02 7.39 3.74
C ASP A 295 15.84 5.99 4.33
N LEU A 296 16.76 5.58 5.18
CA LEU A 296 16.71 4.30 5.90
C LEU A 296 16.55 4.53 7.40
N VAL A 297 15.54 3.89 7.99
CA VAL A 297 15.32 3.85 9.44
C VAL A 297 15.36 2.42 9.94
N VAL A 298 16.14 2.16 10.98
CA VAL A 298 16.17 0.84 11.63
C VAL A 298 15.93 1.00 13.13
N ASN A 299 14.86 0.38 13.63
CA ASN A 299 14.49 0.38 15.03
C ASN A 299 14.96 -0.94 15.67
N LEU A 300 15.97 -0.86 16.55
CA LEU A 300 16.58 -1.97 17.26
C LEU A 300 16.15 -2.06 18.74
N ASN A 301 15.03 -1.43 19.12
CA ASN A 301 14.60 -1.37 20.52
C ASN A 301 14.41 -2.75 21.17
N SER A 302 14.04 -3.76 20.38
CA SER A 302 13.80 -5.13 20.84
C SER A 302 14.91 -6.12 20.41
N PHE A 303 15.97 -5.64 19.75
CA PHE A 303 17.02 -6.48 19.16
C PHE A 303 18.42 -5.93 19.43
N VAL A 304 19.34 -6.78 19.88
CA VAL A 304 20.71 -6.37 20.17
C VAL A 304 21.65 -6.88 19.09
N LEU A 305 22.05 -5.99 18.17
CA LEU A 305 23.09 -6.30 17.20
C LEU A 305 24.47 -6.29 17.87
N GLY A 306 25.18 -7.44 17.81
CA GLY A 306 26.52 -7.60 18.41
C GLY A 306 27.61 -6.77 17.72
N PRO A 307 28.75 -6.46 18.37
CA PRO A 307 29.84 -5.72 17.71
C PRO A 307 30.35 -6.44 16.47
N GLY A 308 30.39 -5.76 15.33
CA GLY A 308 30.80 -6.33 14.04
C GLY A 308 29.75 -7.23 13.38
N ALA A 309 28.64 -7.53 14.07
CA ALA A 309 27.52 -8.27 13.50
C ALA A 309 26.75 -7.42 12.49
N THR A 310 26.06 -8.11 11.59
CA THR A 310 25.27 -7.53 10.51
C THR A 310 23.84 -8.04 10.56
N GLU A 311 22.91 -7.19 10.14
CA GLU A 311 21.51 -7.54 9.88
C GLU A 311 21.21 -7.28 8.41
N VAL A 312 20.63 -8.25 7.71
CA VAL A 312 20.26 -8.12 6.28
C VAL A 312 18.94 -7.38 6.18
N LEU A 313 18.93 -6.27 5.44
CA LEU A 313 17.73 -5.45 5.23
C LEU A 313 17.14 -5.64 3.83
N PHE A 314 18.01 -5.85 2.84
CA PHE A 314 17.63 -6.16 1.46
C PHE A 314 18.50 -7.29 0.96
N ASP A 315 17.88 -8.21 0.22
CA ASP A 315 18.49 -9.37 -0.43
C ASP A 315 18.10 -9.32 -1.90
N ALA A 316 19.02 -8.87 -2.76
CA ALA A 316 18.85 -8.74 -4.21
C ALA A 316 19.77 -9.70 -4.97
N ALA A 317 19.67 -9.75 -6.29
CA ALA A 317 20.61 -10.57 -7.06
C ALA A 317 22.04 -9.98 -7.01
N PRO A 318 23.09 -10.83 -7.09
CA PRO A 318 24.48 -10.40 -7.10
C PRO A 318 24.77 -9.29 -8.13
N ASN A 319 25.45 -8.24 -7.67
CA ASN A 319 25.84 -7.03 -8.41
C ASN A 319 24.66 -6.22 -8.96
N GLN A 320 23.47 -6.35 -8.36
CA GLN A 320 22.26 -5.61 -8.76
C GLN A 320 21.79 -4.59 -7.72
N ILE A 321 22.71 -4.08 -6.88
CA ILE A 321 22.43 -2.96 -5.97
C ILE A 321 22.88 -1.66 -6.63
N TYR A 322 21.94 -0.74 -6.81
CA TYR A 322 22.16 0.55 -7.45
C TYR A 322 21.86 1.71 -6.48
N GLY A 323 22.80 2.66 -6.41
CA GLY A 323 22.69 3.83 -5.56
C GLY A 323 23.06 3.58 -4.09
N THR A 324 22.85 4.61 -3.27
CA THR A 324 23.04 4.57 -1.82
C THR A 324 21.92 5.34 -1.13
N PHE A 325 21.65 4.99 0.13
CA PHE A 325 20.79 5.79 1.00
C PHE A 325 21.39 7.17 1.24
N ALA A 326 20.53 8.19 1.26
CA ALA A 326 20.88 9.57 1.61
C ALA A 326 21.09 9.73 3.11
N SER A 327 20.32 8.99 3.91
CA SER A 327 20.39 9.04 5.37
C SER A 327 20.19 7.66 6.00
N LEU A 328 20.76 7.50 7.20
CA LEU A 328 20.53 6.37 8.09
C LEU A 328 20.16 6.91 9.46
N ALA A 329 19.01 6.50 9.98
CA ALA A 329 18.65 6.67 11.39
C ALA A 329 18.52 5.30 12.05
N VAL A 330 19.25 5.09 13.14
CA VAL A 330 19.12 3.89 13.97
C VAL A 330 18.54 4.29 15.32
N ASN A 331 17.36 3.79 15.63
CA ASN A 331 16.70 3.99 16.91
C ASN A 331 16.90 2.78 17.80
N GLY A 332 17.14 3.00 19.08
CA GLY A 332 17.58 1.93 19.96
C GLY A 332 19.06 1.60 19.79
N GLY A 333 19.53 0.60 20.54
CA GLY A 333 20.97 0.40 20.76
C GLY A 333 21.49 1.21 21.94
N GLY A 334 22.57 0.74 22.56
CA GLY A 334 23.19 1.42 23.70
C GLY A 334 23.69 2.83 23.31
N PRO A 335 23.71 3.79 24.25
CA PRO A 335 24.31 5.09 23.99
C PRO A 335 25.77 4.93 23.55
N GLY A 336 26.15 5.62 22.45
CA GLY A 336 27.51 5.59 21.90
C GLY A 336 27.78 4.47 20.88
N LEU A 337 26.80 3.59 20.59
CA LEU A 337 26.94 2.63 19.50
C LEU A 337 26.90 3.32 18.14
N GLN A 338 27.77 2.86 17.24
CA GLN A 338 27.85 3.35 15.86
C GLN A 338 27.38 2.26 14.89
N TYR A 339 26.65 2.69 13.87
CA TYR A 339 26.10 1.81 12.84
C TYR A 339 26.41 2.37 11.46
N ALA A 340 26.56 1.49 10.49
CA ALA A 340 26.80 1.84 9.10
C ALA A 340 25.99 0.93 8.17
N VAL A 341 25.65 1.44 6.99
CA VAL A 341 25.11 0.63 5.90
C VAL A 341 26.27 0.04 5.11
N VAL A 342 26.25 -1.27 4.91
CA VAL A 342 27.20 -1.98 4.05
C VAL A 342 26.46 -2.48 2.81
N TYR A 343 27.02 -2.19 1.64
CA TYR A 343 26.50 -2.65 0.35
C TYR A 343 27.38 -3.81 -0.13
N ASP A 344 26.97 -5.05 0.14
CA ASP A 344 27.67 -6.24 -0.35
C ASP A 344 27.20 -6.54 -1.77
N GLN A 345 27.88 -5.92 -2.73
CA GLN A 345 27.60 -6.11 -4.16
C GLN A 345 27.79 -7.56 -4.61
N VAL A 346 28.67 -8.34 -3.96
CA VAL A 346 28.94 -9.72 -4.40
C VAL A 346 27.80 -10.64 -3.98
N ALA A 347 27.29 -10.47 -2.76
CA ALA A 347 26.13 -11.21 -2.28
C ALA A 347 24.81 -10.69 -2.88
N GLY A 348 24.73 -9.38 -3.15
CA GLY A 348 23.46 -8.71 -3.45
C GLY A 348 22.76 -8.18 -2.21
N ASP A 349 23.47 -8.05 -1.09
CA ASP A 349 22.89 -7.67 0.20
C ASP A 349 23.10 -6.19 0.56
N ILE A 350 22.09 -5.59 1.18
CA ILE A 350 22.24 -4.34 1.92
C ILE A 350 22.06 -4.61 3.40
N LEU A 351 23.11 -4.32 4.17
CA LEU A 351 23.25 -4.74 5.56
C LEU A 351 23.32 -3.53 6.48
N LEU A 352 22.71 -3.63 7.66
CA LEU A 352 23.08 -2.80 8.80
C LEU A 352 24.22 -3.47 9.55
N GLN A 353 25.35 -2.79 9.71
CA GLN A 353 26.47 -3.27 10.51
C GLN A 353 26.65 -2.43 11.78
N ARG A 354 26.83 -3.10 12.93
CA ARG A 354 27.33 -2.41 14.13
C ARG A 354 28.85 -2.26 14.04
N VAL A 355 29.31 -1.02 13.98
CA VAL A 355 30.73 -0.69 13.91
C VAL A 355 31.42 -1.07 15.23
N PRO A 356 32.47 -1.90 15.22
CA PRO A 356 33.24 -2.21 16.43
C PRO A 356 33.88 -0.94 17.00
N GLU A 357 33.87 -0.77 18.33
CA GLU A 357 34.62 0.32 18.95
C GLU A 357 36.14 0.16 18.66
N PRO A 358 36.89 1.27 18.50
CA PRO A 358 38.33 1.22 18.21
C PRO A 358 39.12 0.38 19.23
N SER A 359 38.73 0.45 20.50
CA SER A 359 39.29 -0.35 21.60
C SER A 359 39.10 -1.87 21.39
N THR A 360 37.93 -2.26 20.89
CA THR A 360 37.57 -3.66 20.62
C THR A 360 38.31 -4.18 19.39
N ALA A 361 38.48 -3.35 18.36
CA ALA A 361 39.30 -3.69 17.19
C ALA A 361 40.78 -3.90 17.55
N VAL A 362 41.34 -3.07 18.44
CA VAL A 362 42.71 -3.22 18.96
C VAL A 362 42.85 -4.50 19.80
N LEU A 363 41.89 -4.81 20.67
CA LEU A 363 41.89 -6.05 21.47
C LEU A 363 41.82 -7.32 20.59
N LEU A 364 40.98 -7.32 19.56
CA LEU A 364 40.92 -8.41 18.56
C LEU A 364 42.24 -8.55 17.81
N GLY A 365 42.83 -7.43 17.36
CA GLY A 365 44.14 -7.42 16.69
C GLY A 365 45.27 -7.97 17.55
N ILE A 366 45.31 -7.61 18.85
CA ILE A 366 46.30 -8.13 19.81
C ILE A 366 46.09 -9.62 20.06
N GLY A 367 44.84 -10.09 20.19
CA GLY A 367 44.51 -11.50 20.37
C GLY A 367 44.97 -12.39 19.20
N VAL A 368 44.76 -11.93 17.96
CA VAL A 368 45.23 -12.62 16.74
C VAL A 368 46.75 -12.62 16.65
N ALA A 369 47.41 -11.50 16.98
CA ALA A 369 48.86 -11.42 17.01
C ALA A 369 49.49 -12.34 18.06
N MET A 370 48.88 -12.45 19.25
CA MET A 370 49.36 -13.34 20.32
C MET A 370 49.13 -14.82 19.99
N THR A 371 48.00 -15.20 19.40
CA THR A 371 47.73 -16.58 18.97
C THR A 371 48.63 -17.01 17.80
N ALA A 372 48.89 -16.13 16.83
CA ALA A 372 49.87 -16.37 15.77
C ALA A 372 51.29 -16.56 16.32
N ARG A 373 51.67 -15.76 17.34
CA ARG A 373 52.98 -15.86 18.01
C ARG A 373 53.10 -17.11 18.87
N ALA A 374 52.02 -17.55 19.53
CA ALA A 374 51.97 -18.79 20.29
C ALA A 374 52.07 -20.03 19.37
N ARG A 375 51.36 -20.05 18.24
CA ARG A 375 51.47 -21.12 17.23
C ARG A 375 52.88 -21.23 16.64
N ARG A 376 53.55 -20.11 16.35
CA ARG A 376 54.96 -20.11 15.88
C ARG A 376 55.96 -20.61 16.93
N ARG A 377 55.64 -20.49 18.22
CA ARG A 377 56.48 -21.03 19.31
C ARG A 377 56.25 -22.51 19.56
N ALA A 378 55.05 -23.03 19.29
CA ALA A 378 54.73 -24.44 19.44
C ALA A 378 55.21 -25.31 18.25
N SER A 379 55.56 -24.69 17.11
CA SER A 379 56.06 -25.37 15.91
C SER A 379 57.58 -25.31 15.72
N ARG A 380 58.33 -24.95 16.78
CA ARG A 380 59.79 -25.04 16.88
C ARG A 380 60.11 -25.87 18.10
#